data_AF-A0A7I7SB40-F1
#
_entry.id   AF-A0A7I7SB40-F1
#
_cell.length_a   1.000
_cell.length_b   1.000
_cell.length_c   1.000
_cell.angle_alpha   90.00
_cell.angle_beta   90.00
_cell.angle_gamma   90.00
#
_symmetry.space_group_name_H-M   'P 1'
#
loop_
_entity.id
_entity.type
_entity.pdbx_description
1 polymer ?
#
loop_
_entity_poly.entity_id
_entity_poly.type
_entity_poly.pdbx_seq_one_letter_code
_entity_poly.pdbx_strand_id
1 'polypeptide(L)'
;MASDTIVGYTYDADTLCPVCTAVAVGVDYEAGPRIPDLIDRAGREAGIDVDNERTFDSSEWPKVIFEVSVEGPEERCGSCHESLVE
;
A
#
# COMPACT_ATOMS: atom_id res chain seq x y z
N MET A 1 6.81 -17.49 -12.12
CA MET A 1 6.26 -17.32 -10.76
C MET A 1 6.39 -15.83 -10.49
N ALA A 2 5.34 -15.05 -10.73
CA ALA A 2 5.33 -13.61 -10.51
C ALA A 2 4.30 -13.41 -9.37
N SER A 3 4.69 -13.01 -8.16
CA SER A 3 5.21 -11.71 -7.72
C SER A 3 4.19 -10.57 -7.77
N ASP A 4 2.89 -10.89 -7.71
CA ASP A 4 1.79 -9.93 -7.42
C ASP A 4 1.60 -9.70 -5.90
N THR A 5 2.57 -10.11 -5.08
CA THR A 5 2.49 -9.89 -3.63
C THR A 5 2.69 -8.40 -3.34
N ILE A 6 1.64 -7.76 -2.83
CA ILE A 6 1.70 -6.39 -2.33
C ILE A 6 2.39 -6.41 -0.97
N VAL A 7 3.54 -5.75 -0.89
CA VAL A 7 4.39 -5.70 0.31
C VAL A 7 4.31 -4.36 1.02
N GLY A 8 3.85 -3.32 0.33
CA GLY A 8 3.72 -1.99 0.89
C GLY A 8 3.09 -1.01 -0.09
N TYR A 9 3.14 0.26 0.29
CA TYR A 9 2.62 1.37 -0.48
C TYR A 9 3.51 2.60 -0.34
N THR A 10 3.58 3.40 -1.39
CA THR A 10 4.11 4.77 -1.32
C THR A 10 2.95 5.72 -1.05
N TYR A 11 3.01 6.45 0.07
CA TYR A 11 1.98 7.43 0.44
C TYR A 11 2.62 8.64 1.14
N ASP A 12 2.29 9.85 0.68
CA ASP A 12 2.81 11.13 1.22
C ASP A 12 4.36 11.14 1.39
N ALA A 13 5.07 10.74 0.34
CA ALA A 13 6.53 10.60 0.28
C ALA A 13 7.16 9.57 1.25
N ASP A 14 6.35 8.80 1.97
CA ASP A 14 6.78 7.69 2.81
C ASP A 14 6.47 6.33 2.18
N THR A 15 7.27 5.33 2.54
CA THR A 15 7.03 3.92 2.22
C THR A 15 6.39 3.24 3.42
N LEU A 16 5.17 2.73 3.29
CA LEU A 16 4.39 2.17 4.40
C LEU A 16 4.04 0.70 4.14
N CYS A 17 3.97 -0.11 5.21
CA CYS A 17 3.39 -1.44 5.13
C CYS A 17 1.86 -1.35 4.93
N PRO A 18 1.17 -2.44 4.51
CA PRO A 18 -0.27 -2.41 4.30
C PRO A 18 -1.08 -1.95 5.52
N VAL A 19 -0.66 -2.35 6.73
CA VAL A 19 -1.33 -1.95 7.98
C VAL A 19 -1.22 -0.45 8.22
N CYS A 20 0.00 0.09 8.18
CA CYS A 20 0.24 1.52 8.37
C CYS A 20 -0.45 2.36 7.28
N THR A 21 -0.51 1.84 6.06
CA THR A 21 -1.24 2.46 4.96
C THR A 21 -2.73 2.53 5.25
N ALA A 22 -3.35 1.42 5.67
CA ALA A 22 -4.77 1.40 6.02
C ALA A 22 -5.10 2.41 7.14
N VAL A 23 -4.26 2.50 8.17
CA VAL A 23 -4.39 3.53 9.21
C VAL A 23 -4.29 4.95 8.63
N ALA A 24 -3.32 5.20 7.76
CA ALA A 24 -3.09 6.51 7.16
C ALA A 24 -4.25 6.98 6.28
N VAL A 25 -4.88 6.07 5.53
CA VAL A 25 -6.05 6.37 4.69
C VAL A 25 -7.40 6.21 5.39
N GLY A 26 -7.40 5.87 6.69
CA GLY A 26 -8.63 5.72 7.48
C GLY A 26 -9.46 4.49 7.12
N VAL A 27 -8.83 3.44 6.61
CA VAL A 27 -9.45 2.14 6.31
C VAL A 27 -9.49 1.29 7.57
N ASP A 28 -10.69 0.85 7.94
CA ASP A 28 -10.89 -0.14 9.00
C ASP A 28 -10.50 -1.53 8.47
N TYR A 29 -9.51 -2.14 9.11
CA TYR A 29 -8.97 -3.46 8.75
C TYR A 29 -9.25 -4.53 9.80
N GLU A 30 -10.12 -4.26 10.78
CA GLU A 30 -10.47 -5.24 11.80
C GLU A 30 -11.33 -6.38 11.19
N ALA A 31 -10.77 -7.60 11.18
CA ALA A 31 -11.41 -8.85 10.75
C ALA A 31 -12.26 -8.75 9.46
N GLY A 32 -11.60 -8.48 8.33
CA GLY A 32 -12.20 -8.41 6.99
C GLY A 32 -11.36 -9.09 5.88
N PRO A 33 -11.61 -8.77 4.58
CA PRO A 33 -10.75 -9.19 3.46
C PRO A 33 -9.31 -8.70 3.62
N ARG A 34 -8.39 -9.09 2.74
CA ARG A 34 -6.97 -8.71 2.89
C ARG A 34 -6.85 -7.19 2.87
N ILE A 35 -5.97 -6.64 3.71
CA ILE A 35 -5.78 -5.18 3.82
C ILE A 35 -5.60 -4.49 2.46
N PRO A 36 -4.86 -5.05 1.49
CA PRO A 36 -4.77 -4.46 0.16
C PRO A 36 -6.10 -4.31 -0.57
N ASP A 37 -7.01 -5.29 -0.46
CA ASP A 37 -8.33 -5.25 -1.08
C ASP A 37 -9.19 -4.13 -0.47
N LEU A 38 -9.02 -3.88 0.84
CA LEU A 38 -9.72 -2.81 1.54
C LEU A 38 -9.23 -1.42 1.12
N ILE A 39 -7.91 -1.27 0.95
CA ILE A 39 -7.30 -0.03 0.45
C ILE A 39 -7.75 0.22 -1.00
N ASP A 40 -7.68 -0.78 -1.87
CA ASP A 40 -8.14 -0.65 -3.26
C ASP A 40 -9.62 -0.22 -3.32
N ARG A 41 -10.48 -0.88 -2.55
CA ARG A 41 -11.90 -0.54 -2.47
C ARG A 41 -12.13 0.90 -2.00
N ALA A 42 -11.44 1.32 -0.93
CA ALA A 42 -11.60 2.67 -0.40
C ALA A 42 -11.18 3.74 -1.42
N GLY A 43 -10.12 3.48 -2.21
CA GLY A 43 -9.70 4.35 -3.30
C GLY A 43 -10.78 4.47 -4.38
N ARG A 44 -11.36 3.35 -4.81
CA ARG A 44 -12.48 3.36 -5.78
C ARG A 44 -13.70 4.10 -5.23
N GLU A 45 -14.04 3.90 -3.96
CA GLU A 45 -15.14 4.61 -3.28
C GLU A 45 -14.88 6.13 -3.19
N ALA A 46 -13.61 6.54 -3.11
CA ALA A 46 -13.17 7.94 -3.18
C ALA A 46 -13.07 8.51 -4.61
N GLY A 47 -13.35 7.69 -5.64
CA GLY A 47 -13.28 8.11 -7.05
C GLY A 47 -11.88 8.08 -7.66
N ILE A 48 -10.93 7.41 -7.01
CA ILE A 48 -9.57 7.18 -7.52
C ILE A 48 -9.60 5.98 -8.47
N ASP A 49 -9.01 6.15 -9.66
CA ASP A 49 -8.77 5.05 -10.60
C ASP A 49 -7.49 4.30 -10.18
N VAL A 50 -7.63 3.50 -9.12
CA VAL A 50 -6.53 2.70 -8.51
C VAL A 50 -5.88 1.71 -9.48
N ASP A 51 -6.56 1.35 -10.58
CA ASP A 51 -6.02 0.51 -11.64
C ASP A 51 -5.07 1.29 -12.58
N ASN A 52 -5.05 2.62 -12.49
CA ASN A 52 -4.24 3.51 -13.33
C ASN A 52 -3.49 4.56 -12.51
N GLU A 53 -2.31 4.20 -12.02
CA GLU A 53 -1.43 5.05 -11.20
C GLU A 53 -0.93 6.35 -11.86
N ARG A 54 -1.23 6.56 -13.15
CA ARG A 54 -0.95 7.80 -13.87
C ARG A 54 -2.05 8.85 -13.71
N THR A 55 -3.16 8.49 -13.05
CA THR A 55 -4.33 9.36 -12.86
C THR A 55 -4.37 10.04 -11.50
N PHE A 56 -3.52 9.61 -10.57
CA PHE A 56 -3.43 10.15 -9.21
C PHE A 56 -1.97 10.16 -8.72
N ASP A 57 -1.67 11.04 -7.77
CA ASP A 57 -0.38 11.08 -7.08
C ASP A 57 -0.41 10.34 -5.74
N SER A 58 0.77 9.93 -5.25
CA SER A 58 0.88 9.25 -3.95
C SER A 58 0.54 10.13 -2.75
N SER A 59 0.41 11.45 -2.96
CA SER A 59 -0.16 12.38 -1.98
C SER A 59 -1.70 12.33 -1.92
N GLU A 60 -2.34 11.84 -2.99
CA GLU A 60 -3.80 11.72 -3.07
C GLU A 60 -4.26 10.33 -2.61
N TRP A 61 -3.59 9.28 -3.09
CA TRP A 61 -3.88 7.90 -2.70
C TRP A 61 -2.62 7.02 -2.72
N PRO A 62 -2.49 6.03 -1.83
CA PRO A 62 -1.32 5.15 -1.80
C PRO A 62 -1.10 4.39 -3.11
N LYS A 63 0.15 4.38 -3.60
CA LYS A 63 0.58 3.61 -4.78
C LYS A 63 1.16 2.28 -4.35
N VAL A 64 0.89 1.21 -5.09
CA VAL A 64 1.23 -0.15 -4.70
C VAL A 64 2.73 -0.42 -4.87
N ILE A 65 3.34 -1.05 -3.89
CA ILE A 65 4.69 -1.62 -3.98
C ILE A 65 4.55 -3.14 -4.00
N PHE A 66 5.00 -3.74 -5.10
CA PHE A 66 5.09 -5.18 -5.25
C PHE A 66 6.42 -5.70 -4.73
N GLU A 67 6.45 -6.95 -4.26
CA GLU A 67 7.65 -7.62 -3.77
C GLU A 67 8.82 -7.56 -4.77
N VAL A 68 8.53 -7.66 -6.07
CA VAL A 68 9.53 -7.58 -7.14
C VAL A 68 10.20 -6.19 -7.25
N SER A 69 9.57 -5.15 -6.73
CA SER A 69 10.10 -3.79 -6.70
C SER A 69 11.06 -3.56 -5.54
N VAL A 70 11.08 -4.46 -4.55
CA VAL A 70 11.90 -4.33 -3.34
C VAL A 70 13.27 -4.97 -3.57
N GLU A 71 14.34 -4.20 -3.38
CA GLU A 71 15.71 -4.65 -3.66
C GLU A 71 16.28 -5.55 -2.55
N GLY A 72 15.68 -5.55 -1.34
CA GLY A 72 16.12 -6.40 -0.23
C GLY A 72 15.40 -6.14 1.10
N PRO A 73 15.74 -6.92 2.16
CA PRO A 73 15.08 -6.85 3.48
C PRO A 73 15.37 -5.57 4.28
N GLU A 74 16.21 -4.70 3.73
CA GLU A 74 16.51 -3.38 4.26
C GLU A 74 15.39 -2.36 4.02
N GLU A 75 14.48 -2.64 3.09
CA GLU A 75 13.28 -1.82 2.89
C GLU A 75 12.29 -2.02 4.04
N ARG A 76 12.03 -0.91 4.73
CA ARG A 76 11.24 -0.88 5.97
C ARG A 76 10.10 0.10 5.84
N CYS A 77 9.03 -0.19 6.55
CA CYS A 77 7.95 0.76 6.74
C CYS A 77 8.47 2.01 7.47
N GLY A 78 8.26 3.21 6.92
CA GLY A 78 8.63 4.49 7.53
C GLY A 78 7.88 4.82 8.82
N SER A 79 6.80 4.09 9.13
CA SER A 79 6.00 4.29 10.34
C SER A 79 6.32 3.27 11.44
N CYS A 80 6.18 1.96 11.18
CA CYS A 80 6.42 0.93 12.19
C CYS A 80 7.84 0.33 12.16
N HIS A 81 8.65 0.67 11.15
CA HIS A 81 10.02 0.16 10.93
C HIS A 81 10.15 -1.35 10.72
N GLU A 82 9.04 -2.07 10.57
CA GLU A 82 9.03 -3.48 10.17
C GLU A 82 9.50 -3.63 8.72
N SER A 83 10.11 -4.77 8.42
CA SER A 83 10.54 -5.11 7.06
C SER A 83 9.33 -5.32 6.16
N LEU A 84 9.40 -4.80 4.93
CA LEU A 84 8.32 -4.93 3.94
C LEU A 84 8.34 -6.31 3.28
N VAL A 85 9.51 -6.94 3.21
CA VAL A 85 9.69 -8.31 2.72
C VAL A 85 10.13 -9.21 3.87
N GLU A 86 9.61 -10.43 3.90
CA GLU A 86 10.00 -11.49 4.85
C GLU A 86 11.18 -12.32 4.35
#